data_AF-A0A0Q0ELI9-F1
#
_entry.id   AF-A0A0Q0ELI9-F1
#
_cell.length_a   1.000
_cell.length_b   1.000
_cell.length_c   1.000
_cell.angle_alpha   90.00
_cell.angle_beta   90.00
_cell.angle_gamma   90.00
#
_symmetry.space_group_name_H-M   'P 1'
#
loop_
_entity.id
_entity.type
_entity.pdbx_description
1 polymer ?
#
loop_
_entity_poly.entity_id
_entity_poly.type
_entity_poly.pdbx_seq_one_letter_code
_entity_poly.pdbx_strand_id
1 'polypeptide(L)'
;MQLVTVENTSISLPRMPIRTTVCAGATLVTLGTETMPAMLWAATRGLKWQTVKMRRLRGDSWHEALEPELRRTTFMSRWRLNG
;
A
#
# COMPACT_ATOMS: atom_id res chain seq x y z
N MET A 1 16.81 12.80 -57.80
CA MET A 1 16.66 13.69 -56.64
C MET A 1 15.58 13.10 -55.75
N GLN A 2 15.94 12.35 -54.71
CA GLN A 2 14.97 11.78 -53.77
C GLN A 2 15.40 12.18 -52.36
N LEU A 3 14.53 12.90 -51.69
CA LEU A 3 14.63 13.20 -50.26
C LEU A 3 13.19 13.14 -49.73
N VAL A 4 12.82 11.96 -49.26
CA VAL A 4 11.52 11.73 -48.60
C VAL A 4 11.74 12.00 -47.12
N THR A 5 11.27 13.15 -46.66
CA THR A 5 11.25 13.50 -45.24
C THR A 5 10.08 12.80 -44.57
N VAL A 6 10.37 11.84 -43.69
CA VAL A 6 9.36 11.23 -42.80
C VAL A 6 9.19 12.17 -41.61
N GLU A 7 7.99 12.73 -41.44
CA GLU A 7 7.70 13.65 -40.36
C GLU A 7 7.73 12.93 -39.00
N ASN A 8 8.68 13.32 -38.16
CA ASN A 8 8.84 12.83 -36.79
C ASN A 8 7.62 13.26 -35.94
N THR A 9 6.60 12.41 -35.90
CA THR A 9 5.42 12.64 -35.07
C THR A 9 5.72 12.25 -33.62
N SER A 10 5.87 13.23 -32.74
CA SER A 10 6.04 13.00 -31.30
C SER A 10 4.69 12.78 -30.63
N ILE A 11 4.42 11.53 -30.22
CA ILE A 11 3.20 11.15 -29.52
C ILE A 11 3.43 11.31 -28.01
N SER A 12 2.71 12.24 -27.37
CA SER A 12 2.70 12.39 -25.91
C SER A 12 1.76 11.35 -25.30
N LEU A 13 2.32 10.25 -24.78
CA LEU A 13 1.54 9.28 -24.02
C LEU A 13 1.32 9.78 -22.59
N PRO A 14 0.08 9.80 -22.07
CA PRO A 14 -0.16 10.14 -20.68
C PRO A 14 0.57 9.14 -19.77
N ARG A 15 1.27 9.65 -18.75
CA ARG A 15 1.92 8.80 -17.75
C ARG A 15 0.85 7.96 -17.05
N MET A 16 0.93 6.64 -17.19
CA MET A 16 0.05 5.74 -16.45
C MET A 16 0.25 5.94 -14.94
N PRO A 17 -0.83 5.91 -14.14
CA PRO A 17 -0.70 6.00 -12.69
C PRO A 17 0.14 4.84 -12.19
N ILE A 18 1.18 5.14 -11.41
CA ILE A 18 2.00 4.14 -10.75
C ILE A 18 1.11 3.40 -9.75
N ARG A 19 0.62 2.22 -10.10
CA ARG A 19 -0.02 1.31 -9.14
C ARG A 19 1.06 0.79 -8.21
N THR A 20 1.19 1.39 -7.04
CA THR A 20 2.11 0.92 -6.01
C THR A 20 1.64 -0.44 -5.50
N THR A 21 2.39 -1.50 -5.85
CA THR A 21 2.14 -2.89 -5.43
C THR A 21 2.48 -3.14 -3.96
N VAL A 22 3.02 -2.14 -3.26
CA VAL A 22 3.55 -2.22 -1.89
C VAL A 22 2.53 -2.75 -0.88
N CYS A 23 1.23 -2.59 -1.16
CA CYS A 23 0.13 -3.04 -0.30
C CYS A 23 -0.91 -3.87 -1.05
N ALA A 24 -0.49 -4.78 -1.94
CA ALA A 24 -1.42 -5.73 -2.55
C ALA A 24 -1.98 -6.70 -1.49
N GLY A 25 -3.29 -6.96 -1.52
CA GLY A 25 -3.95 -7.88 -0.57
C GLY A 25 -3.52 -9.33 -0.73
N ALA A 26 -3.07 -9.68 -1.94
CA ALA A 26 -2.55 -11.00 -2.29
C ALA A 26 -1.09 -11.21 -1.87
N THR A 27 -0.42 -10.21 -1.30
CA THR A 27 0.96 -10.36 -0.82
C THR A 27 0.99 -11.45 0.26
N LEU A 28 1.82 -12.47 0.05
CA LEU A 28 2.02 -13.54 1.03
C LEU A 28 2.83 -12.99 2.20
N VAL A 29 2.28 -13.15 3.40
CA VAL A 29 2.90 -12.72 4.65
C VAL A 29 3.03 -13.94 5.54
N THR A 30 4.23 -14.16 6.04
CA THR A 30 4.51 -15.21 7.03
C THR A 30 4.49 -14.61 8.42
N LEU A 31 3.61 -15.11 9.29
CA LEU A 31 3.59 -14.77 10.71
C LEU A 31 3.69 -16.08 11.51
N GLY A 32 4.73 -16.19 12.35
CA GLY A 32 5.02 -17.45 13.05
C GLY A 32 5.34 -18.56 12.05
N THR A 33 4.56 -19.65 12.09
CA THR A 33 4.73 -20.84 11.22
C THR A 33 3.82 -20.83 9.99
N GLU A 34 2.92 -19.86 9.84
CA GLU A 34 1.92 -19.84 8.77
C GLU A 34 2.20 -18.73 7.76
N THR A 35 2.06 -19.08 6.48
CA THR A 35 2.13 -18.12 5.36
C THR A 35 0.77 -18.04 4.69
N MET A 36 0.19 -16.85 4.66
CA MET A 36 -1.08 -16.61 3.96
C MET A 36 -1.14 -15.18 3.40
N PRO A 37 -2.04 -14.91 2.45
CA PRO A 37 -2.27 -13.56 1.94
C PRO A 37 -2.56 -12.54 3.06
N ALA A 38 -1.98 -11.35 2.93
CA ALA A 38 -2.13 -10.26 3.89
C ALA A 38 -3.61 -9.90 4.17
N MET A 39 -4.47 -9.99 3.16
CA MET A 39 -5.89 -9.75 3.31
C MET A 39 -6.58 -10.82 4.16
N LEU A 40 -6.16 -12.08 4.04
CA LEU A 40 -6.66 -13.17 4.88
C LEU A 40 -6.19 -12.99 6.32
N TRP A 41 -4.91 -12.66 6.54
CA TRP A 41 -4.42 -12.31 7.88
C TRP A 41 -5.24 -11.19 8.54
N ALA A 42 -5.58 -10.15 7.78
CA ALA A 42 -6.40 -9.05 8.28
C ALA A 42 -7.79 -9.55 8.70
N ALA A 43 -8.43 -10.39 7.89
CA ALA A 43 -9.72 -10.99 8.21
C ALA A 43 -9.64 -11.89 9.47
N THR A 44 -8.64 -12.77 9.54
CA THR A 44 -8.39 -13.66 10.69
C THR A 44 -8.19 -12.87 11.99
N ARG A 45 -7.53 -11.71 11.91
CA ARG A 45 -7.25 -10.84 13.06
C ARG A 45 -8.34 -9.78 13.31
N GLY A 46 -9.47 -9.83 12.60
CA GLY A 46 -10.59 -8.89 12.78
C GLY A 46 -10.29 -7.44 12.33
N LEU A 47 -9.28 -7.24 11.49
CA LEU A 47 -8.85 -5.93 11.01
C LEU A 47 -9.43 -5.60 9.63
N LYS A 48 -9.90 -4.37 9.46
CA LYS A 48 -10.25 -3.86 8.12
C LYS A 48 -8.99 -3.77 7.26
N TRP A 49 -9.07 -4.29 6.04
CA TRP A 49 -7.94 -4.24 5.10
C TRP A 49 -7.42 -2.82 4.86
N GLN A 50 -8.31 -1.84 4.81
CA GLN A 50 -7.92 -0.44 4.63
C GLN A 50 -7.04 0.07 5.79
N THR A 51 -7.26 -0.40 7.02
CA THR A 51 -6.41 -0.06 8.19
C THR A 51 -4.99 -0.60 8.00
N VAL A 52 -4.87 -1.87 7.61
CA VAL A 52 -3.57 -2.52 7.34
C VAL A 52 -2.84 -1.79 6.22
N LYS A 53 -3.56 -1.43 5.16
CA LYS A 53 -3.03 -0.65 4.03
C LYS A 53 -2.49 0.70 4.47
N MET A 54 -3.23 1.44 5.30
CA MET A 54 -2.77 2.74 5.82
C MET A 54 -1.57 2.61 6.76
N ARG A 55 -1.51 1.56 7.58
CA ARG A 55 -0.35 1.24 8.43
C ARG A 55 0.89 0.96 7.59
N ARG A 56 0.76 0.11 6.57
CA ARG A 56 1.83 -0.19 5.60
C ARG A 56 2.31 1.06 4.83
N LEU A 57 1.39 1.91 4.38
CA LEU A 57 1.73 3.18 3.72
C LEU A 57 2.46 4.16 4.65
N ARG A 58 2.27 4.07 5.96
CA ARG A 58 3.00 4.85 6.97
C ARG A 58 4.39 4.29 7.29
N GLY A 59 4.71 3.10 6.77
CA GLY A 59 6.00 2.43 6.98
C GLY A 59 5.97 1.32 8.03
N ASP A 60 4.82 0.99 8.61
CA ASP A 60 4.72 -0.11 9.59
C ASP A 60 5.08 -1.45 8.91
N SER A 61 5.74 -2.34 9.65
CA SER A 61 6.04 -3.71 9.19
C SER A 61 4.75 -4.53 9.04
N TRP A 62 4.79 -5.68 8.35
CA TRP A 62 3.61 -6.55 8.27
C TRP A 62 3.13 -7.05 9.64
N HIS A 63 4.09 -7.34 10.53
CA HIS A 63 3.78 -7.81 11.88
C HIS A 63 3.03 -6.73 12.67
N GLU A 64 3.52 -5.49 12.64
CA GLU A 64 2.84 -4.36 13.29
C GLU A 64 1.52 -4.00 12.60
N ALA A 65 1.50 -3.94 11.27
CA ALA A 65 0.32 -3.55 10.51
C ALA A 65 -0.87 -4.49 10.77
N LEU A 66 -0.58 -5.77 11.00
CA LEU A 66 -1.55 -6.81 11.31
C LEU A 66 -1.77 -7.00 12.83
N GLU A 67 -1.11 -6.23 13.70
CA GLU A 67 -1.33 -6.28 15.15
C GLU A 67 -2.62 -5.53 15.53
N PRO A 68 -3.66 -6.20 16.05
CA PRO A 68 -4.94 -5.54 16.36
C PRO A 68 -4.77 -4.39 17.34
N GLU A 69 -3.89 -4.56 18.32
CA GLU A 69 -3.72 -3.63 19.43
C GLU A 69 -2.66 -2.55 19.20
N LEU A 70 -1.99 -2.53 18.03
CA LEU A 70 -0.80 -1.72 17.78
C LEU A 70 -0.93 -0.26 18.27
N ARG A 71 -2.10 0.36 18.04
CA ARG A 71 -2.39 1.72 18.51
C ARG A 71 -3.86 1.86 18.87
N ARG A 72 -4.16 1.86 20.18
CA ARG A 72 -5.41 2.43 20.73
C ARG A 72 -5.51 3.94 20.49
N THR A 73 -4.41 4.59 20.09
CA THR A 73 -4.36 6.01 19.77
C THR A 73 -4.73 6.22 18.30
N THR A 74 -5.79 7.00 18.08
CA THR A 74 -6.16 7.47 16.74
C THR A 74 -5.10 8.45 16.24
N PHE A 75 -4.97 8.63 14.92
CA PHE A 75 -4.08 9.65 14.35
C PHE A 75 -4.30 11.04 14.98
N MET A 76 -5.55 11.35 15.36
CA MET A 76 -5.97 12.56 16.08
C MET A 76 -5.48 12.62 17.54
N SER A 77 -5.12 11.50 18.17
CA SER A 77 -4.66 11.48 19.57
C SER A 77 -3.36 12.26 19.77
N ARG A 78 -2.50 12.35 18.74
CA ARG A 78 -1.25 13.13 18.78
C ARG A 78 -1.46 14.63 18.54
N TRP A 79 -2.66 15.03 18.06
CA TRP A 79 -3.03 16.43 17.83
C TRP A 79 -3.70 17.08 19.04
N ARG A 80 -3.94 16.33 20.14
CA ARG A 80 -4.24 16.96 21.44
C ARG A 80 -2.95 17.54 22.00
N LEU A 81 -2.51 18.66 21.42
CA LEU A 81 -1.60 19.58 22.06
C LEU A 81 -2.35 20.24 23.21
N ASN A 82 -1.73 20.18 24.39
CA ASN A 82 -2.06 20.85 25.65
C ASN A 82 -3.11 21.97 25.55
N GLY A 83 -4.25 21.77 26.22
CA GLY A 83 -5.15 22.82 26.68
C GLY A 83 -5.38 22.60 28.16
#